data_AF-A0A7Z9U8G9-F1
#
_entry.id   AF-A0A7Z9U8G9-F1
#
_cell.length_a   1.000
_cell.length_b   1.000
_cell.length_c   1.000
_cell.angle_alpha   90.00
_cell.angle_beta   90.00
_cell.angle_gamma   90.00
#
_symmetry.space_group_name_H-M   'P 1'
#
loop_
_entity.id
_entity.type
_entity.pdbx_description
1 polymer ?
#
loop_
_entity_poly.entity_id
_entity_poly.type
_entity_poly.pdbx_seq_one_letter_code
_entity_poly.pdbx_strand_id
1 'polypeptide(L)'
;MQLKSWLKANNIKQRDFAVLIGATDSQISRICCGQMVGSPKIIHMISKATNGQVSACDIHAGYIEARKPTWARRANPATPIENRPEGNLPSPEILELAQALARVLA
;
A
#
# COMPACT_ATOMS: atom_id res chain seq x y z
N MET A 1 -6.78 -3.20 8.50
CA MET A 1 -7.63 -2.73 7.37
C MET A 1 -8.08 -1.29 7.62
N GLN A 2 -8.25 -0.45 6.58
CA GLN A 2 -8.75 0.93 6.75
C GLN A 2 -10.24 0.99 7.15
N LEU A 3 -10.63 1.96 8.00
CA LEU A 3 -12.01 2.11 8.49
C LEU A 3 -13.02 2.27 7.34
N LYS A 4 -12.69 3.08 6.33
CA LYS A 4 -13.53 3.28 5.14
C LYS A 4 -13.83 1.97 4.40
N SER A 5 -12.81 1.11 4.28
CA SER A 5 -12.95 -0.20 3.65
C SER A 5 -13.80 -1.15 4.49
N TRP A 6 -13.61 -1.13 5.82
CA TRP A 6 -14.40 -1.91 6.76
C TRP A 6 -15.90 -1.56 6.67
N LEU A 7 -16.23 -0.27 6.70
CA LEU A 7 -17.61 0.21 6.59
C LEU A 7 -18.25 -0.21 5.27
N LYS A 8 -17.52 -0.10 4.16
CA LYS A 8 -17.99 -0.53 2.85
C LYS A 8 -18.24 -2.05 2.79
N ALA A 9 -17.31 -2.85 3.32
CA ALA A 9 -17.43 -4.31 3.32
C ALA A 9 -18.64 -4.80 4.15
N ASN A 10 -18.99 -4.08 5.21
CA ASN A 10 -20.13 -4.41 6.08
C ASN A 10 -21.43 -3.69 5.70
N ASN A 11 -21.44 -2.90 4.61
CA ASN A 11 -22.57 -2.06 4.19
C ASN A 11 -23.10 -1.12 5.29
N ILE A 12 -22.19 -0.55 6.08
CA ILE A 12 -22.52 0.36 7.19
C ILE A 12 -22.28 1.81 6.75
N LYS A 13 -23.28 2.69 6.97
CA LYS A 13 -23.14 4.13 6.73
C LYS A 13 -22.31 4.78 7.85
N GLN A 14 -21.51 5.78 7.49
CA GLN A 14 -20.66 6.52 8.46
C GLN A 14 -21.47 7.13 9.61
N ARG A 15 -22.64 7.71 9.31
CA ARG A 15 -23.56 8.27 10.29
C ARG A 15 -24.01 7.24 11.32
N ASP A 16 -24.46 6.08 10.87
CA ASP A 16 -24.98 5.03 11.75
C ASP A 16 -23.85 4.47 12.63
N PHE A 17 -22.66 4.31 12.05
CA PHE A 17 -21.48 3.93 12.81
C PHE A 17 -21.06 4.99 13.83
N ALA A 18 -21.16 6.28 13.49
CA ALA A 18 -20.85 7.37 14.42
C ALA A 18 -21.78 7.33 15.64
N VAL A 19 -23.09 7.12 15.42
CA VAL A 19 -24.07 6.95 16.50
C VAL A 19 -23.71 5.75 17.37
N LEU A 20 -23.37 4.60 16.76
CA LEU A 20 -23.01 3.37 17.46
C LEU A 20 -21.85 3.58 18.46
N ILE A 21 -20.84 4.37 18.09
CA ILE A 21 -19.65 4.58 18.93
C ILE A 21 -19.70 5.86 19.77
N GLY A 22 -20.79 6.62 19.71
CA GLY A 22 -20.94 7.90 20.41
C GLY A 22 -20.05 9.02 19.87
N ALA A 23 -19.87 9.07 18.55
CA ALA A 23 -19.09 10.09 17.83
C ALA A 23 -19.98 10.92 16.90
N THR A 24 -19.43 12.00 16.34
CA THR A 24 -20.13 12.76 15.29
C THR A 24 -19.82 12.21 13.91
N ASP A 25 -20.78 12.32 12.99
CA ASP A 25 -20.62 11.92 11.58
C ASP A 25 -19.40 12.60 10.95
N SER A 26 -19.20 13.90 11.24
CA SER A 26 -18.05 14.68 10.78
C SER A 26 -16.72 14.13 11.28
N GLN A 27 -16.69 13.59 12.51
CA GLN A 27 -15.49 13.01 13.09
C GLN A 27 -15.11 11.71 12.38
N ILE A 28 -16.10 10.82 12.16
CA ILE A 28 -15.90 9.58 11.40
C ILE A 28 -15.49 9.86 9.96
N SER A 29 -16.11 10.88 9.32
CA SER A 29 -15.78 11.28 7.97
C SER A 29 -14.31 11.72 7.83
N ARG A 30 -13.83 12.58 8.75
CA ARG A 30 -12.42 13.00 8.77
C ARG A 30 -11.45 11.84 8.99
N ILE A 31 -11.82 10.88 9.84
CA ILE A 31 -11.01 9.66 10.06
C ILE A 31 -10.97 8.82 8.78
N CYS A 32 -12.12 8.58 8.14
CA CYS A 32 -12.21 7.83 6.88
C CYS A 32 -11.42 8.46 5.73
N CYS A 33 -11.29 9.79 5.73
CA CYS A 33 -10.53 10.55 4.74
C CYS A 33 -9.05 10.75 5.12
N GLY A 34 -8.59 10.20 6.25
CA GLY A 34 -7.22 10.40 6.73
C GLY A 34 -6.89 11.84 7.14
N GLN A 35 -7.89 12.69 7.33
CA GLN A 35 -7.70 14.09 7.74
C GLN A 35 -7.40 14.20 9.24
N MET A 36 -7.81 13.19 10.03
CA MET A 36 -7.69 13.15 11.49
C MET A 36 -7.44 11.71 11.97
N VAL A 37 -6.62 11.53 13.02
CA VAL A 37 -6.45 10.24 13.72
C VAL A 37 -7.56 9.99 14.74
N GLY A 38 -8.00 11.03 15.46
CA GLY A 38 -8.97 10.94 16.53
C GLY A 38 -8.33 10.80 17.91
N SER A 39 -9.14 10.91 18.96
CA SER A 39 -8.66 10.76 20.34
C SER A 39 -8.48 9.27 20.70
N PRO A 40 -7.65 8.93 21.70
CA PRO A 40 -7.49 7.55 22.17
C PRO A 40 -8.83 6.86 22.50
N LYS A 41 -9.77 7.62 23.08
CA LYS A 41 -11.13 7.15 23.37
C LYS A 41 -11.85 6.70 22.09
N ILE A 42 -11.84 7.51 21.04
CA ILE A 42 -12.49 7.17 19.76
C ILE A 42 -11.80 5.99 19.08
N ILE A 43 -10.46 5.95 19.09
CA ILE A 43 -9.71 4.84 18.53
C ILE A 43 -10.06 3.53 19.24
N HIS A 44 -10.16 3.55 20.57
CA HIS A 44 -10.60 2.40 21.35
C HIS A 44 -12.03 1.98 21.00
N MET A 45 -12.96 2.93 20.88
CA MET A 45 -14.34 2.63 20.51
C MET A 45 -14.45 2.05 19.09
N ILE A 46 -13.67 2.55 18.13
CA ILE A 46 -13.59 2.00 16.76
C ILE A 46 -13.05 0.57 16.82
N SER A 47 -11.94 0.34 17.52
CA SER A 47 -11.34 -0.99 17.64
C SER A 47 -12.32 -1.98 18.27
N LYS A 48 -13.04 -1.57 19.34
CA LYS A 48 -14.08 -2.38 19.98
C LYS A 48 -15.24 -2.68 19.03
N ALA A 49 -15.79 -1.68 18.36
CA ALA A 49 -16.94 -1.85 17.45
C ALA A 49 -16.61 -2.68 16.20
N THR A 50 -15.35 -2.70 15.79
CA THR A 50 -14.86 -3.47 14.64
C THR A 50 -14.26 -4.82 15.05
N ASN A 51 -14.37 -5.21 16.33
CA ASN A 51 -13.76 -6.41 16.90
C ASN A 51 -12.27 -6.55 16.55
N GLY A 52 -11.52 -5.45 16.63
CA GLY A 52 -10.09 -5.39 16.36
C GLY A 52 -9.69 -5.35 14.88
N GLN A 53 -10.63 -5.47 13.93
CA GLN A 53 -10.31 -5.47 12.49
C GLN A 53 -9.79 -4.13 11.98
N VAL A 54 -10.18 -3.03 12.65
CA VAL A 54 -9.60 -1.71 12.44
C VAL A 54 -8.81 -1.33 13.68
N SER A 55 -7.49 -1.31 13.54
CA SER A 55 -6.55 -1.00 14.61
C SER A 55 -6.19 0.49 14.65
N ALA A 56 -5.57 0.92 15.76
CA ALA A 56 -4.96 2.24 15.86
C ALA A 56 -3.91 2.47 14.75
N CYS A 57 -3.12 1.44 14.44
CA CYS A 57 -2.10 1.48 13.39
C CYS A 57 -2.73 1.71 12.02
N ASP A 58 -3.88 1.09 11.72
CA ASP A 58 -4.59 1.30 10.46
C ASP A 58 -5.06 2.76 10.31
N ILE A 59 -5.66 3.32 11.37
CA ILE A 59 -6.12 4.71 11.38
C ILE A 59 -4.93 5.66 11.19
N HIS A 60 -3.83 5.42 11.90
CA HIS A 60 -2.63 6.24 11.79
C HIS A 60 -1.99 6.11 10.40
N ALA A 61 -1.94 4.91 9.82
CA ALA A 61 -1.45 4.70 8.46
C ALA A 61 -2.29 5.46 7.43
N GLY A 62 -3.62 5.45 7.56
CA GLY A 62 -4.51 6.21 6.68
C GLY A 62 -4.29 7.72 6.77
N TYR A 63 -4.02 8.22 7.98
CA TYR A 63 -3.67 9.62 8.20
C TYR A 63 -2.35 10.03 7.55
N ILE A 64 -1.31 9.21 7.71
CA ILE A 64 0.00 9.46 7.09
C ILE A 64 -0.11 9.42 5.57
N GLU A 65 -0.82 8.43 5.01
CA GLU A 65 -1.04 8.28 3.57
C GLU A 65 -1.74 9.51 2.97
N ALA A 66 -2.81 9.98 3.61
CA ALA A 66 -3.55 11.15 3.16
C ALA A 66 -2.69 12.43 3.20
N ARG A 67 -1.72 12.51 4.11
CA ARG A 67 -0.81 13.66 4.26
C ARG A 67 0.50 13.54 3.50
N LYS A 68 0.75 12.44 2.79
CA LYS A 68 1.97 12.32 1.97
C LYS A 68 2.04 13.48 0.97
N PRO A 69 3.16 14.21 0.91
CA PRO A 69 3.33 15.26 -0.07
C PRO A 69 3.26 14.68 -1.49
N THR A 70 2.87 15.51 -2.46
CA THR A 70 2.60 15.09 -3.85
C THR A 70 3.80 14.40 -4.51
N TRP A 71 5.02 14.80 -4.16
CA TRP A 71 6.25 14.15 -4.63
C TRP A 71 6.44 12.74 -4.05
N ALA A 72 6.03 12.50 -2.80
CA ALA A 72 6.13 11.19 -2.14
C ALA A 72 5.05 10.21 -2.60
N ARG A 73 3.90 10.70 -3.09
CA ARG A 73 2.85 9.84 -3.67
C ARG A 73 3.23 9.21 -5.00
N ARG A 74 4.19 9.79 -5.74
CA ARG A 74 4.68 9.24 -7.02
C ARG A 74 5.78 8.18 -6.84
N ALA A 75 6.29 8.00 -5.62
CA ALA A 75 7.27 6.97 -5.32
C ALA A 75 6.55 5.60 -5.16
N ASN A 76 6.37 4.92 -6.30
CA ASN A 76 6.23 3.47 -6.50
C ASN A 76 4.81 2.82 -6.49
N PRO A 77 4.60 1.75 -7.28
CA PRO A 77 5.58 0.74 -7.71
C PRO A 77 6.41 1.21 -8.90
N ALA A 78 7.73 1.05 -8.77
CA ALA A 78 8.57 0.83 -9.93
C ALA A 78 7.85 -0.25 -10.72
N THR A 79 7.68 -0.04 -12.02
CA THR A 79 7.52 -1.15 -12.97
C THR A 79 8.31 -2.34 -12.46
N PRO A 80 7.77 -3.58 -12.48
CA PRO A 80 8.61 -4.75 -12.27
C PRO A 80 9.85 -4.48 -13.12
N ILE A 81 11.02 -4.48 -12.50
CA ILE A 81 12.25 -4.53 -13.28
C ILE A 81 12.05 -5.83 -14.04
N GLU A 82 11.62 -5.74 -15.31
CA GLU A 82 11.67 -6.86 -16.22
C GLU A 82 13.05 -7.42 -15.99
N ASN A 83 13.11 -8.68 -15.56
CA ASN A 83 14.37 -9.39 -15.48
C ASN A 83 15.08 -9.05 -16.78
N ARG A 84 16.15 -8.23 -16.71
CA ARG A 84 17.07 -8.14 -17.82
C ARG A 84 17.41 -9.58 -18.10
N PRO A 85 17.17 -10.12 -19.32
CA PRO A 85 17.68 -11.42 -19.61
C PRO A 85 19.18 -11.34 -19.33
N GLU A 86 19.57 -12.10 -18.30
CA GLU A 86 20.93 -12.50 -18.00
C GLU A 86 21.68 -12.63 -19.33
N GLY A 87 22.84 -11.96 -19.40
CA GLY A 87 23.83 -12.03 -20.47
C GLY A 87 23.35 -12.57 -21.81
N ASN A 88 23.28 -11.69 -22.82
CA ASN A 88 23.25 -12.10 -24.22
C ASN A 88 24.39 -13.11 -24.44
N LEU A 89 24.07 -14.41 -24.41
CA LEU A 89 25.00 -15.46 -24.79
C LEU A 89 25.48 -15.07 -26.19
N PRO A 90 26.81 -15.06 -26.43
CA PRO A 90 27.32 -14.71 -27.74
C PRO A 90 26.61 -15.60 -28.77
N SER A 91 26.07 -14.98 -29.82
CA SER A 91 25.45 -15.68 -30.95
C SER A 91 26.31 -16.90 -31.32
N PRO A 92 25.73 -18.04 -31.68
CA PRO A 92 26.50 -19.24 -32.03
C PRO A 92 27.62 -18.97 -33.05
N GLU A 93 27.45 -17.98 -33.93
CA GLU A 93 28.49 -17.52 -34.87
C GLU A 93 29.73 -16.92 -34.16
N ILE A 94 29.53 -16.18 -33.06
CA ILE A 94 30.61 -15.60 -32.25
C ILE A 94 31.33 -16.70 -31.47
N LEU A 95 30.60 -17.73 -31.02
CA LEU A 95 31.19 -18.87 -30.31
C LEU A 95 32.06 -19.72 -31.26
N GLU A 96 31.58 -19.97 -32.48
CA GLU A 96 32.32 -20.67 -33.54
C GLU A 96 33.58 -19.90 -33.95
N LEU A 97 33.48 -18.57 -34.12
CA LEU A 97 34.63 -17.74 -34.44
C LEU A 97 35.70 -17.78 -33.32
N ALA A 98 35.27 -17.71 -32.06
CA ALA A 98 36.18 -17.79 -30.92
C ALA A 98 36.89 -19.15 -30.84
N GLN A 99 36.19 -20.26 -31.10
CA GLN A 99 36.79 -21.59 -31.15
C GLN A 99 37.76 -21.77 -32.32
N ALA A 100 37.42 -21.22 -33.50
CA ALA A 100 38.29 -21.26 -34.66
C ALA A 100 39.60 -20.49 -34.40
N LEU A 101 39.52 -19.30 -33.80
CA LEU A 101 40.70 -18.51 -33.43
C LEU A 101 41.57 -19.21 -32.38
N ALA A 102 40.96 -19.85 -31.38
CA ALA A 102 41.70 -20.59 -30.36
C ALA A 102 42.50 -21.78 -30.92
N ARG A 103 42.02 -22.41 -32.01
CA ARG A 103 42.73 -23.51 -32.70
C ARG A 103 43.89 -23.06 -33.57
N VAL A 104 43.91 -21.81 -34.02
CA VAL A 104 44.98 -21.26 -34.87
C VAL A 104 46.15 -20.72 -34.02
N LEU A 105 45.88 -20.37 -32.75
CA LEU A 105 46.85 -19.81 -31.82
C LEU A 105 47.50 -20.85 -30.88
N ALA A 106 47.16 -22.13 -31.02
CA ALA A 106 47.76 -23.26 -30.30
C ALA A 106 48.75 -24.00 -31.20
#